data_AF-A0A2L0J9A4-F1
#
_entry.id   AF-A0A2L0J9A4-F1
#
_cell.length_a   1.000
_cell.length_b   1.000
_cell.length_c   1.000
_cell.angle_alpha   90.00
_cell.angle_beta   90.00
_cell.angle_gamma   90.00
#
_symmetry.space_group_name_H-M   'P 1'
#
loop_
_entity.id
_entity.type
_entity.pdbx_description
1 polymer ?
#
loop_
_entity_poly.entity_id
_entity_poly.type
_entity_poly.pdbx_seq_one_letter_code
_entity_poly.pdbx_strand_id
1 'polypeptide(L)'
;MTAQISAYGRLVADPQTRTTTNGNNMAMARLAVSLPCNAAEAGESTFWLGVIAFGKQADALAKHQKGDLVSVAGNMQLNQWTGQDGGTQQGYQVVADSVISARTVRPGGKAGQRGQATDALRRAQQPSRDEYDQRPPFDDETPF
;
A
#
# COMPACT_ATOMS: atom_id res chain seq x y z
N MET A 1 -13.87 -25.48 -12.61
CA MET A 1 -13.95 -25.08 -11.20
C MET A 1 -12.67 -24.32 -10.86
N THR A 2 -12.78 -23.12 -10.30
CA THR A 2 -11.62 -22.32 -9.86
C THR A 2 -11.63 -22.26 -8.33
N ALA A 3 -10.45 -22.28 -7.73
CA ALA A 3 -10.26 -22.02 -6.31
C ALA A 3 -9.66 -20.62 -6.15
N GLN A 4 -10.14 -19.85 -5.19
CA GLN A 4 -9.59 -18.53 -4.86
C GLN A 4 -8.94 -18.56 -3.49
N ILE A 5 -7.91 -17.73 -3.32
CA ILE A 5 -7.21 -17.56 -2.05
C ILE A 5 -7.00 -16.07 -1.80
N SER A 6 -7.16 -15.67 -0.54
CA SER A 6 -6.71 -14.38 -0.03
C SER A 6 -5.74 -14.65 1.11
N ALA A 7 -4.55 -14.06 1.04
CA ALA A 7 -3.51 -14.25 2.04
C ALA A 7 -2.71 -12.97 2.20
N TYR A 8 -2.17 -12.76 3.40
CA TYR A 8 -1.20 -11.72 3.66
C TYR A 8 0.04 -12.33 4.29
N GLY A 9 1.19 -11.76 3.97
CA GLY A 9 2.46 -12.28 4.43
C GLY A 9 3.60 -11.33 4.10
N ARG A 10 4.81 -11.74 4.47
CA ARG A 10 6.02 -10.96 4.18
C ARG A 10 6.73 -11.50 2.96
N LEU A 11 7.24 -10.59 2.13
CA LEU A 11 8.09 -10.95 1.00
C LEU A 11 9.39 -11.57 1.49
N VAL A 12 9.72 -12.75 0.96
CA VAL A 12 10.91 -13.53 1.36
C VAL A 12 12.15 -13.05 0.59
N ALA A 13 11.93 -12.51 -0.59
CA ALA A 13 12.91 -11.92 -1.49
C ALA A 13 12.28 -10.76 -2.26
N ASP A 14 13.11 -9.96 -2.92
CA ASP A 14 12.63 -8.89 -3.80
C ASP A 14 11.80 -9.46 -4.96
N PRO A 15 10.69 -8.82 -5.36
CA PRO A 15 9.90 -9.26 -6.50
C PRO A 15 10.72 -9.24 -7.80
N GLN A 16 10.60 -10.32 -8.58
CA GLN A 16 11.24 -10.42 -9.89
C GLN A 16 10.27 -9.98 -10.99
N THR A 17 10.61 -8.93 -11.73
CA THR A 17 9.85 -8.47 -12.88
C THR A 17 10.33 -9.13 -14.17
N ARG A 18 9.39 -9.54 -15.01
CA ARG A 18 9.64 -10.02 -16.37
C ARG A 18 8.60 -9.44 -17.32
N THR A 19 8.98 -9.32 -18.58
CA THR A 19 8.02 -9.05 -19.66
C THR A 19 7.66 -10.37 -20.32
N THR A 20 6.36 -10.62 -20.47
CA THR A 20 5.87 -11.82 -21.17
C THR A 20 6.09 -11.69 -22.67
N THR A 21 6.02 -12.79 -23.41
CA THR A 21 6.14 -12.81 -24.89
C THR A 21 5.17 -11.86 -25.59
N ASN A 22 4.02 -11.61 -24.97
CA ASN A 22 2.98 -10.72 -25.49
C ASN A 22 3.20 -9.24 -25.10
N GLY A 23 4.33 -8.88 -24.51
CA GLY A 23 4.66 -7.52 -24.09
C GLY A 23 4.06 -7.08 -22.75
N ASN A 24 3.29 -7.93 -22.07
CA ASN A 24 2.69 -7.58 -20.78
C ASN A 24 3.68 -7.73 -19.63
N ASN A 25 3.67 -6.75 -18.71
CA ASN A 25 4.43 -6.81 -17.45
C ASN A 25 3.92 -7.95 -16.55
N MET A 26 4.87 -8.69 -15.99
CA MET A 26 4.66 -9.76 -15.03
C MET A 26 5.61 -9.57 -13.85
N ALA A 27 5.11 -9.76 -12.63
CA ALA A 27 5.93 -9.77 -11.42
C ALA A 27 5.70 -11.07 -10.66
N MET A 28 6.80 -11.66 -10.18
CA MET A 28 6.79 -12.90 -9.41
C MET A 28 7.37 -12.62 -8.04
N ALA A 29 6.73 -13.14 -7.00
CA ALA A 29 7.18 -12.99 -5.64
C ALA A 29 6.90 -14.25 -4.81
N ARG A 30 7.53 -14.33 -3.64
CA ARG A 30 7.29 -15.39 -2.66
C ARG A 30 6.95 -14.77 -1.32
N LEU A 31 5.84 -15.19 -0.74
CA LEU A 31 5.35 -14.77 0.56
C LEU A 31 5.56 -15.88 1.59
N ALA A 32 6.02 -15.50 2.77
CA ALA A 32 5.89 -16.27 3.99
C ALA A 32 4.59 -15.87 4.68
N VAL A 33 3.65 -16.79 4.77
CA VAL A 33 2.34 -16.62 5.40
C VAL A 33 2.32 -17.47 6.67
N SER A 34 2.08 -16.86 7.83
CA SER A 34 1.86 -17.61 9.06
C SER A 34 0.45 -18.20 9.05
N LEU A 35 0.34 -19.52 9.17
CA LEU A 35 -0.93 -20.22 9.32
C LEU A 35 -1.00 -20.92 10.68
N PRO A 36 -2.18 -20.99 11.31
CA PRO A 36 -2.35 -21.78 12.53
C PRO A 36 -2.07 -23.26 12.24
N CYS A 37 -1.32 -23.91 13.13
CA CYS A 37 -0.94 -25.30 13.02
C CYS A 37 -0.95 -25.96 14.40
N ASN A 38 -1.95 -26.81 14.65
CA ASN A 38 -2.11 -27.50 15.94
C ASN A 38 -0.96 -28.45 16.28
N ALA A 39 -0.24 -28.94 15.27
CA ALA A 39 0.88 -29.86 15.44
C ALA A 39 2.22 -29.15 15.69
N ALA A 40 2.31 -27.83 15.47
CA ALA A 40 3.51 -27.06 15.70
C ALA A 40 3.60 -26.62 17.17
N GLU A 41 4.78 -26.70 17.77
CA GLU A 41 5.02 -26.29 19.16
C GLU A 41 4.67 -24.81 19.39
N ALA A 42 4.99 -23.95 18.42
CA ALA A 42 4.65 -22.53 18.44
C ALA A 42 3.19 -22.21 18.03
N GLY A 43 2.38 -23.22 17.70
CA GLY A 43 0.99 -23.07 17.25
C GLY A 43 0.81 -22.52 15.83
N GLU A 44 1.90 -22.22 15.11
CA GLU A 44 1.89 -21.71 13.75
C GLU A 44 2.90 -22.44 12.86
N SER A 45 2.63 -22.46 11.55
CA SER A 45 3.54 -22.96 10.52
C SER A 45 3.64 -21.96 9.37
N THR A 46 4.81 -21.88 8.76
CA THR A 46 5.04 -21.00 7.61
C THR A 46 4.57 -21.67 6.33
N PHE A 47 3.54 -21.11 5.73
CA PHE A 47 3.11 -21.44 4.40
C PHE A 47 3.83 -20.56 3.37
N TRP A 48 4.55 -21.22 2.47
CA TRP A 48 5.29 -20.54 1.42
C TRP A 48 4.45 -20.41 0.16
N LEU A 49 3.88 -19.24 -0.05
CA LEU A 49 3.00 -18.95 -1.18
C LEU A 49 3.75 -18.25 -2.31
N GLY A 50 3.70 -18.80 -3.53
CA GLY A 50 4.13 -18.09 -4.73
C GLY A 50 3.06 -17.10 -5.19
N VAL A 51 3.47 -15.93 -5.68
CA VAL A 51 2.56 -14.92 -6.22
C VAL A 51 3.01 -14.59 -7.64
N ILE A 52 2.08 -14.64 -8.59
CA ILE A 52 2.26 -14.10 -9.94
C ILE A 52 1.22 -13.00 -10.14
N ALA A 53 1.68 -11.83 -10.53
CA ALA A 53 0.83 -10.69 -10.85
C ALA A 53 1.12 -10.22 -12.28
N PHE A 54 0.08 -9.69 -12.95
CA PHE A 54 0.18 -9.16 -14.31
C PHE A 54 -0.27 -7.70 -14.37
N GLY A 55 0.20 -6.97 -15.38
CA GLY A 55 -0.22 -5.59 -15.68
C GLY A 55 -0.08 -4.66 -14.47
N LYS A 56 -1.16 -3.95 -14.12
CA LYS A 56 -1.17 -3.00 -12.99
C LYS A 56 -0.78 -3.64 -11.65
N GLN A 57 -1.17 -4.90 -11.43
CA GLN A 57 -0.81 -5.61 -10.20
C GLN A 57 0.67 -6.00 -10.20
N ALA A 58 1.25 -6.30 -11.38
CA ALA A 58 2.69 -6.50 -11.51
C ALA A 58 3.46 -5.23 -11.14
N ASP A 59 3.03 -4.07 -11.66
CA ASP A 59 3.67 -2.79 -11.36
C ASP A 59 3.52 -2.38 -9.89
N ALA A 60 2.39 -2.74 -9.26
CA ALA A 60 2.18 -2.54 -7.84
C ALA A 60 3.11 -3.43 -7.02
N LEU A 61 3.19 -4.73 -7.34
CA LEU A 61 4.04 -5.70 -6.66
C LEU A 61 5.53 -5.33 -6.81
N ALA A 62 5.97 -4.93 -8.00
CA ALA A 62 7.35 -4.56 -8.30
C ALA A 62 7.91 -3.39 -7.45
N LYS A 63 7.05 -2.57 -6.84
CA LYS A 63 7.46 -1.45 -5.97
C LYS A 63 7.83 -1.88 -4.55
N HIS A 64 7.68 -3.16 -4.22
CA HIS A 64 7.98 -3.71 -2.90
C HIS A 64 9.39 -4.30 -2.85
N GLN A 65 9.87 -4.52 -1.64
CA GLN A 65 11.15 -5.16 -1.37
C GLN A 65 10.97 -6.32 -0.38
N LYS A 66 11.99 -7.15 -0.25
CA LYS A 66 12.08 -8.20 0.76
C LYS A 66 11.69 -7.64 2.14
N GLY A 67 10.86 -8.37 2.85
CA GLY A 67 10.37 -8.03 4.19
C GLY A 67 9.09 -7.20 4.22
N ASP A 68 8.69 -6.56 3.11
CA ASP A 68 7.44 -5.81 3.04
C ASP A 68 6.24 -6.73 3.28
N LEU A 69 5.27 -6.23 4.05
CA LEU A 69 4.00 -6.89 4.27
C LEU A 69 3.07 -6.62 3.08
N VAL A 70 2.59 -7.68 2.44
CA VAL A 70 1.74 -7.62 1.25
C VAL A 70 0.55 -8.56 1.43
N SER A 71 -0.64 -8.07 1.10
CA SER A 71 -1.86 -8.84 0.98
C SER A 71 -2.16 -9.09 -0.49
N VAL A 72 -2.49 -10.34 -0.82
CA VAL A 72 -2.81 -10.78 -2.18
C VAL A 72 -4.14 -11.52 -2.18
N ALA A 73 -4.89 -11.36 -3.27
CA ALA A 73 -6.09 -12.14 -3.52
C ALA A 73 -6.15 -12.52 -5.00
N GLY A 74 -6.61 -13.73 -5.30
CA GLY A 74 -6.82 -14.16 -6.67
C GLY A 74 -7.00 -15.67 -6.81
N ASN A 75 -6.63 -16.18 -7.99
CA ASN A 75 -6.86 -17.58 -8.36
C ASN A 75 -5.71 -18.47 -7.89
N MET A 76 -6.05 -19.55 -7.18
CA MET A 76 -5.10 -20.54 -6.69
C MET A 76 -4.68 -21.50 -7.82
N GLN A 77 -3.38 -21.79 -7.87
CA GLN A 77 -2.77 -22.72 -8.81
C GLN A 77 -1.80 -23.65 -8.07
N LEU A 78 -1.75 -24.89 -8.52
CA LEU A 78 -0.74 -25.86 -8.14
C LEU A 78 0.30 -25.90 -9.24
N ASN A 79 1.53 -25.55 -8.92
CA ASN A 79 2.65 -25.70 -9.83
C ASN A 79 3.32 -27.04 -9.55
N GLN A 80 3.49 -27.88 -10.57
CA GLN A 80 4.18 -29.16 -10.43
C GLN A 80 5.40 -29.17 -11.35
N TRP A 81 6.55 -29.59 -10.83
CA TRP A 81 7.78 -29.69 -11.61
C TRP A 81 8.59 -30.90 -11.18
N THR A 82 9.41 -31.42 -12.09
CA THR A 82 10.34 -32.52 -11.78
C THR A 82 11.56 -31.96 -11.06
N GLY A 83 11.83 -32.48 -9.87
CA GLY A 83 13.04 -32.20 -9.11
C GLY A 83 14.27 -32.83 -9.77
N GLN A 84 15.46 -32.42 -9.32
CA GLN A 84 16.73 -32.95 -9.80
C GLN A 84 16.92 -34.45 -9.51
N ASP A 85 16.19 -34.95 -8.52
CA ASP A 85 16.08 -36.34 -8.08
C ASP A 85 15.09 -37.17 -8.93
N GLY A 86 14.41 -36.56 -9.90
CA GLY A 86 13.38 -37.19 -10.72
C GLY A 86 12.00 -37.25 -10.03
N GLY A 87 11.88 -36.76 -8.79
CA GLY A 87 10.62 -36.71 -8.06
C GLY A 87 9.70 -35.58 -8.55
N THR A 88 8.38 -35.78 -8.48
CA THR A 88 7.42 -34.69 -8.74
C THR A 88 7.31 -33.80 -7.50
N GLN A 89 7.76 -32.55 -7.64
CA GLN A 89 7.61 -31.52 -6.62
C GLN A 89 6.36 -30.70 -6.90
N GLN A 90 5.72 -30.22 -5.84
CA GLN A 90 4.52 -29.38 -5.94
C GLN A 90 4.71 -28.09 -5.16
N GLY A 91 4.19 -27.00 -5.70
CA GLY A 91 4.23 -25.67 -5.12
C GLY A 91 2.89 -24.98 -5.22
N TYR A 92 2.57 -24.22 -4.18
CA TYR A 92 1.35 -23.44 -4.11
C TYR A 92 1.59 -22.02 -4.65
N GLN A 93 0.72 -21.59 -5.55
CA GLN A 93 0.83 -20.30 -6.21
C GLN A 93 -0.53 -19.62 -6.33
N VAL A 94 -0.54 -18.29 -6.25
CA VAL A 94 -1.71 -17.47 -6.59
C VAL A 94 -1.40 -16.60 -7.80
N VAL A 95 -2.32 -16.57 -8.76
CA VAL A 95 -2.38 -15.53 -9.79
C VAL A 95 -3.20 -14.39 -9.20
N ALA A 96 -2.52 -13.32 -8.83
CA ALA A 96 -3.09 -12.22 -8.06
C ALA A 96 -3.92 -11.30 -8.96
N ASP A 97 -5.21 -11.20 -8.64
CA ASP A 97 -6.12 -10.21 -9.20
C ASP A 97 -6.03 -8.87 -8.42
N SER A 98 -5.56 -8.95 -7.17
CA SER A 98 -5.36 -7.81 -6.27
C SER A 98 -4.07 -7.94 -5.46
N VAL A 99 -3.29 -6.85 -5.40
CA VAL A 99 -2.10 -6.69 -4.55
C VAL A 99 -2.25 -5.42 -3.72
N ILE A 100 -2.36 -5.58 -2.40
CA ILE A 100 -2.60 -4.50 -1.44
C ILE A 100 -1.49 -4.46 -0.41
N SER A 101 -0.98 -3.27 -0.09
CA SER A 101 -0.01 -3.04 0.97
C SER A 101 -0.10 -1.61 1.47
N ALA A 102 0.58 -1.31 2.58
CA ALA A 102 0.75 0.06 3.07
C ALA A 102 1.34 1.04 2.04
N ARG A 103 2.04 0.53 1.01
CA ARG A 103 2.60 1.33 -0.10
C ARG A 103 1.56 1.58 -1.20
N THR A 104 0.67 0.63 -1.45
CA THR A 104 -0.36 0.76 -2.49
C THR A 104 -1.63 1.46 -2.00
N VAL A 105 -1.92 1.45 -0.70
CA VAL A 105 -3.09 2.13 -0.13
C VAL A 105 -2.89 3.62 0.16
N ARG A 106 -1.67 4.15 0.05
CA ARG A 106 -1.44 5.60 0.19
C ARG A 106 -1.95 6.30 -1.07
N PRO A 107 -3.10 6.99 -1.03
CA PRO A 107 -3.60 7.72 -2.18
C PRO A 107 -2.68 8.93 -2.34
N GLY A 108 -1.87 8.95 -3.39
CA GLY A 108 -1.20 10.16 -3.89
C GLY A 108 -0.75 11.12 -2.80
N GLY A 109 0.20 10.69 -1.95
CA GLY A 109 1.01 11.63 -1.19
C GLY A 109 1.82 12.44 -2.19
N LYS A 110 1.22 13.48 -2.76
CA LYS A 110 1.96 14.53 -3.43
C LYS A 110 2.97 15.02 -2.41
N ALA A 111 4.23 14.67 -2.63
CA ALA A 111 5.35 15.41 -2.08
C ALA A 111 5.29 16.81 -2.70
N GLY A 112 4.41 17.65 -2.15
CA GLY A 112 4.12 18.98 -2.65
C GLY A 112 3.61 19.80 -1.50
N GLN A 113 4.34 20.88 -1.19
CA GLN A 113 3.99 21.94 -0.25
C GLN A 113 4.31 21.69 1.24
N ARG A 114 5.58 21.32 1.52
CA ARG A 114 6.21 21.70 2.80
C ARG A 114 6.66 23.18 2.83
N GLY A 115 6.14 24.00 1.92
CA GLY A 115 6.46 25.43 1.77
C GLY A 115 5.28 26.39 1.97
N GLN A 116 4.05 25.90 2.16
CA GLN A 116 2.88 26.78 2.35
C GLN A 116 2.48 26.98 3.81
N ALA A 117 2.96 26.13 4.73
CA ALA A 117 2.72 26.32 6.15
C ALA A 117 3.46 27.53 6.75
N THR A 118 4.57 27.96 6.13
CA THR A 118 5.38 29.10 6.58
C THR A 118 4.82 30.46 6.16
N ASP A 119 4.06 30.53 5.07
CA ASP A 119 3.47 31.79 4.58
C ASP A 119 2.19 32.16 5.35
N ALA A 120 1.39 31.15 5.72
CA ALA A 120 0.18 31.35 6.52
C ALA A 120 0.49 31.87 7.94
N LEU A 121 1.61 31.43 8.54
CA LEU A 121 2.05 31.90 9.86
C LEU A 121 2.59 33.34 9.84
N ARG A 122 3.23 33.78 8.75
CA ARG A 122 3.72 35.16 8.61
C ARG A 122 2.60 36.17 8.38
N ARG A 123 1.52 35.78 7.69
CA ARG A 123 0.37 36.66 7.45
C ARG A 123 -0.46 36.92 8.72
N ALA A 124 -0.40 36.04 9.71
CA ALA A 124 -1.11 36.19 10.98
C ALA A 124 -0.40 37.11 12.00
N GLN A 125 0.79 37.65 11.70
CA GLN A 125 1.59 38.48 12.62
C GLN A 125 1.60 39.99 12.31
N GLN A 126 0.73 40.49 11.42
CA GLN A 126 0.56 41.94 11.22
C GLN A 126 -0.72 42.43 11.93
N PRO A 127 -0.60 43.11 13.09
CA PRO A 127 -1.72 43.87 13.63
C PRO A 127 -1.90 45.16 12.82
N SER A 128 -3.01 45.24 12.09
CA SER A 128 -3.56 46.49 11.56
C SER A 128 -3.92 47.41 12.73
N ARG A 129 -3.12 48.46 12.92
CA ARG A 129 -3.52 49.61 13.73
C ARG A 129 -4.42 50.49 12.87
N ASP A 130 -5.42 51.04 13.56
CA ASP A 130 -6.16 52.27 13.30
C ASP A 130 -7.66 52.12 13.01
N GLU A 131 -8.39 53.05 13.64
CA GLU A 131 -9.71 53.55 13.23
C GLU A 131 -10.97 53.03 13.97
N TYR A 132 -10.99 53.19 15.30
CA TYR A 132 -12.25 53.29 16.06
C TYR A 132 -12.18 54.44 17.07
N ASP A 133 -12.05 55.68 16.59
CA ASP A 133 -12.28 56.85 17.46
C ASP A 133 -12.79 58.05 16.67
N GLN A 134 -14.03 57.95 16.16
CA GLN A 134 -14.82 59.12 15.79
C GLN A 134 -16.30 58.84 16.07
N ARG A 135 -16.73 59.07 17.32
CA ARG A 135 -18.12 59.36 17.66
C ARG A 135 -18.18 60.76 18.26
N PRO A 136 -18.79 61.75 17.62
CA PRO A 136 -19.02 63.04 18.26
C PRO A 136 -20.04 62.87 19.42
N PRO A 137 -19.87 63.58 20.54
CA PRO A 137 -20.78 63.50 21.68
C PRO A 137 -22.14 64.11 21.33
N PHE A 138 -23.20 63.48 21.82
CA PHE A 138 -24.59 63.93 21.70
C PHE A 138 -24.78 65.23 22.50
N ASP A 139 -25.07 66.35 21.81
CA ASP A 139 -25.65 67.55 22.40
C ASP A 139 -27.15 67.57 22.04
N ASP A 140 -27.99 67.11 22.97
CA ASP A 140 -29.46 67.29 22.91
C ASP A 140 -29.86 68.32 23.99
N GLU A 141 -29.56 69.59 23.72
CA GLU A 141 -30.26 70.71 24.35
C GLU A 141 -31.47 71.07 23.48
N THR A 142 -32.68 70.73 23.92
CA THR A 142 -33.93 71.31 23.38
C THR A 142 -34.73 71.97 24.51
N PRO A 143 -35.06 73.27 24.40
CA PRO A 143 -35.77 74.01 25.45
C PRO A 143 -37.30 74.00 25.26
N PHE A 144 -37.99 73.86 26.41
CA PHE A 144 -39.41 74.01 26.76
C PHE A 144 -40.46 73.15 26.05
#